data_AF-A0A263DP18-F1
#
_entry.id   AF-A0A263DP18-F1
#
_cell.length_a   1.000
_cell.length_b   1.000
_cell.length_c   1.000
_cell.angle_alpha   90.00
_cell.angle_beta   90.00
_cell.angle_gamma   90.00
#
_symmetry.space_group_name_H-M   'P 1'
#
loop_
_entity.id
_entity.type
_entity.pdbx_description
1 polymer ?
#
loop_
_entity_poly.entity_id
_entity_poly.type
_entity_poly.pdbx_seq_one_letter_code
_entity_poly.pdbx_strand_id
1 'polypeptide(L)'
;MDTLRNLHAILAEADLEFGHRTFYESLRFAAFYAATGDDDIDNATDLIVMQKLLPKVNGSRRRIENVLTKLLAVSDGSEAAPRLPVTHSKLRRMLGALRANQFVSFTE
;
A
#
# COMPACT_ATOMS: atom_id res chain seq x y z
N MET A 1 -10.79 -7.98 4.18
CA MET A 1 -10.84 -7.97 2.70
C MET A 1 -11.25 -6.62 2.12
N ASP A 2 -12.05 -5.84 2.83
CA ASP A 2 -12.52 -4.54 2.31
C ASP A 2 -11.39 -3.51 2.18
N THR A 3 -10.34 -3.61 3.01
CA THR A 3 -9.12 -2.82 2.85
C THR A 3 -8.47 -3.04 1.48
N LEU A 4 -8.30 -4.29 1.01
CA LEU A 4 -7.72 -4.56 -0.32
C LEU A 4 -8.59 -4.05 -1.47
N ARG A 5 -9.92 -4.10 -1.32
CA ARG A 5 -10.84 -3.50 -2.29
C ARG A 5 -10.74 -1.98 -2.33
N ASN A 6 -10.64 -1.34 -1.16
CA ASN A 6 -10.43 0.10 -1.07
C ASN A 6 -9.08 0.52 -1.71
N LEU A 7 -8.00 -0.21 -1.40
CA LEU A 7 -6.69 0.00 -2.01
C LEU A 7 -6.71 -0.16 -3.53
N HIS A 8 -7.42 -1.18 -4.05
CA HIS A 8 -7.63 -1.36 -5.48
C HIS A 8 -8.32 -0.14 -6.11
N ALA A 9 -9.40 0.35 -5.50
CA ALA A 9 -10.13 1.52 -6.00
C ALA A 9 -9.27 2.79 -6.01
N ILE A 10 -8.46 3.03 -4.96
CA ILE A 10 -7.53 4.17 -4.91
C ILE A 10 -6.47 4.08 -6.01
N LEU A 11 -5.92 2.90 -6.25
CA LEU A 11 -4.91 2.69 -7.29
C LEU A 11 -5.49 2.83 -8.71
N ALA A 12 -6.75 2.45 -8.91
CA ALA A 12 -7.44 2.57 -10.19
C ALA A 12 -7.58 4.01 -10.68
N GLU A 13 -7.63 4.99 -9.77
CA GLU A 13 -7.69 6.42 -10.12
C GLU A 13 -6.46 6.90 -10.91
N ALA A 14 -5.36 6.16 -10.88
CA ALA A 14 -4.11 6.48 -11.56
C ALA A 14 -3.64 5.39 -12.53
N ASP A 15 -4.52 4.47 -12.92
CA ASP A 15 -4.20 3.30 -13.76
C ASP A 15 -3.09 2.42 -13.14
N LEU A 16 -3.13 2.24 -11.82
CA LEU A 16 -2.17 1.43 -11.04
C LEU A 16 -2.83 0.25 -10.34
N GLU A 17 -4.08 -0.02 -10.64
CA GLU A 17 -4.82 -1.12 -10.04
C GLU A 17 -4.18 -2.47 -10.32
N PHE A 18 -4.44 -3.41 -9.42
CA PHE A 18 -3.97 -4.78 -9.56
C PHE A 18 -5.10 -5.71 -9.98
N GLY A 19 -4.80 -6.63 -10.88
CA GLY A 19 -5.77 -7.61 -11.39
C GLY A 19 -6.05 -8.75 -10.40
N HIS A 20 -6.97 -9.63 -10.79
CA HIS A 20 -7.43 -10.76 -9.98
C HIS A 20 -6.29 -11.66 -9.46
N ARG A 21 -5.22 -11.86 -10.24
CA ARG A 21 -4.08 -12.67 -9.80
C ARG A 21 -3.45 -12.12 -8.53
N THR A 22 -3.15 -10.82 -8.49
CA THR A 22 -2.58 -10.18 -7.29
C THR A 22 -3.55 -10.26 -6.11
N PHE A 23 -4.85 -10.12 -6.35
CA PHE A 23 -5.86 -10.31 -5.32
C PHE A 23 -5.81 -11.74 -4.74
N TYR A 24 -5.85 -12.78 -5.58
CA TYR A 24 -5.74 -14.18 -5.13
C TYR A 24 -4.43 -14.49 -4.40
N GLU A 25 -3.32 -13.95 -4.88
CA GLU A 25 -2.02 -14.09 -4.21
C GLU A 25 -2.03 -13.41 -2.82
N SER A 26 -2.71 -12.27 -2.68
CA SER A 26 -2.88 -11.58 -1.41
C SER A 26 -3.75 -12.38 -0.43
N LEU A 27 -4.85 -12.98 -0.91
CA LEU A 27 -5.69 -13.89 -0.11
C LEU A 27 -4.87 -15.07 0.41
N ARG A 28 -4.11 -15.70 -0.51
CA ARG A 28 -3.29 -16.86 -0.20
C ARG A 28 -2.18 -16.50 0.79
N PHE A 29 -1.54 -15.35 0.61
CA PHE A 29 -0.53 -14.84 1.55
C PHE A 29 -1.13 -14.69 2.95
N ALA A 30 -2.27 -14.01 3.09
CA ALA A 30 -2.90 -13.81 4.39
C ALA A 30 -3.24 -15.15 5.08
N ALA A 31 -3.73 -16.13 4.32
CA ALA A 31 -4.01 -17.47 4.85
C ALA A 31 -2.75 -18.19 5.35
N PHE A 32 -1.64 -18.12 4.60
CA PHE A 32 -0.37 -18.72 5.04
C PHE A 32 0.28 -17.96 6.19
N TYR A 33 0.17 -16.63 6.21
CA TYR A 33 0.65 -15.80 7.30
C TYR A 33 -0.06 -16.14 8.61
N ALA A 34 -1.40 -16.24 8.59
CA ALA A 34 -2.19 -16.73 9.71
C ALA A 34 -1.75 -18.12 10.19
N ALA A 35 -1.43 -19.03 9.27
CA ALA A 35 -0.94 -20.37 9.62
C ALA A 35 0.44 -20.37 10.31
N THR A 36 1.20 -19.27 10.28
CA THR A 36 2.44 -19.11 11.06
C THR A 36 2.19 -18.70 12.51
N GLY A 37 0.94 -18.42 12.89
CA GLY A 37 0.53 -18.04 14.24
C GLY A 37 0.21 -16.57 14.44
N ASP A 38 0.24 -15.75 13.38
CA ASP A 38 -0.19 -14.34 13.41
C ASP A 38 -1.43 -14.17 12.52
N ASP A 39 -2.60 -14.24 13.14
CA ASP A 39 -3.90 -14.14 12.47
C ASP A 39 -4.42 -12.69 12.37
N ASP A 40 -3.61 -11.69 12.75
CA ASP A 40 -3.97 -10.29 12.58
C ASP A 40 -3.97 -9.93 11.09
N ILE A 41 -5.16 -9.60 10.60
CA ILE A 41 -5.38 -9.23 9.21
C ILE A 41 -4.67 -7.93 8.83
N ASP A 42 -4.47 -7.01 9.76
CA ASP A 42 -3.80 -5.74 9.49
C ASP A 42 -2.27 -5.97 9.35
N ASN A 43 -1.66 -6.86 10.15
CA ASN A 43 -0.27 -7.28 9.94
C ASN A 43 -0.07 -7.92 8.56
N ALA A 44 -0.94 -8.86 8.18
CA ALA A 44 -0.88 -9.47 6.86
C ALA A 44 -1.10 -8.42 5.75
N THR A 45 -2.04 -7.50 5.93
CA THR A 45 -2.33 -6.43 4.96
C THR A 45 -1.15 -5.48 4.80
N ASP A 46 -0.48 -5.12 5.91
CA ASP A 46 0.68 -4.23 5.90
C ASP A 46 1.80 -4.82 5.03
N LEU A 47 2.08 -6.12 5.21
CA LEU A 47 3.07 -6.83 4.39
C LEU A 47 2.64 -6.97 2.92
N ILE A 48 1.37 -7.28 2.64
CA ILE A 48 0.84 -7.37 1.28
C ILE A 48 1.01 -6.03 0.55
N VAL A 49 0.64 -4.92 1.19
CA VAL A 49 0.74 -3.58 0.58
C VAL A 49 2.20 -3.28 0.23
N MET A 50 3.11 -3.50 1.17
CA MET A 50 4.55 -3.30 0.97
C MET A 50 5.12 -4.15 -0.16
N GLN A 51 4.72 -5.42 -0.28
CA GLN A 51 5.32 -6.36 -1.23
C GLN A 51 4.68 -6.33 -2.62
N LYS A 52 3.38 -6.05 -2.72
CA LYS A 52 2.60 -6.23 -3.96
C LYS A 52 2.08 -4.93 -4.56
N LEU A 53 1.72 -3.95 -3.74
CA LEU A 53 1.05 -2.73 -4.19
C LEU A 53 2.05 -1.59 -4.38
N LEU A 54 2.84 -1.26 -3.36
CA LEU A 54 3.77 -0.12 -3.42
C LEU A 54 4.81 -0.19 -4.55
N PRO A 55 5.33 -1.37 -4.96
CA PRO A 55 6.25 -1.43 -6.10
C PRO A 55 5.67 -0.88 -7.41
N LYS A 56 4.34 -0.76 -7.53
CA LYS A 56 3.66 -0.20 -8.69
C LYS A 56 3.52 1.34 -8.63
N VAL A 57 3.65 1.93 -7.44
CA VAL A 57 3.33 3.34 -7.20
C VAL A 57 4.54 4.22 -7.53
N ASN A 58 4.69 4.53 -8.82
CA ASN A 58 5.80 5.31 -9.37
C ASN A 58 5.29 6.30 -10.41
N GLY A 59 6.03 7.39 -10.61
CA GLY A 59 5.74 8.37 -11.65
C GLY A 59 5.88 9.82 -11.20
N SER A 60 5.35 10.73 -12.01
CA SER A 60 5.37 12.16 -11.72
C SER A 60 4.42 12.53 -10.58
N ARG A 61 4.74 13.61 -9.87
CA ARG A 61 3.95 14.14 -8.76
C ARG A 61 2.48 14.34 -9.13
N ARG A 62 2.23 14.92 -10.31
CA ARG A 62 0.87 15.17 -10.83
C ARG A 62 0.01 13.90 -10.86
N ARG A 63 0.62 12.73 -11.14
CA ARG A 63 -0.08 11.44 -11.23
C ARG A 63 -0.21 10.77 -9.86
N ILE A 64 0.81 10.87 -9.00
CA ILE A 64 0.98 9.97 -7.86
C ILE A 64 0.72 10.61 -6.49
N GLU A 65 0.79 11.94 -6.34
CA GLU A 65 0.67 12.57 -5.02
C GLU A 65 -0.68 12.32 -4.36
N ASN A 66 -1.78 12.39 -5.13
CA ASN A 66 -3.12 12.11 -4.61
C ASN A 66 -3.26 10.64 -4.20
N VAL A 67 -2.72 9.71 -4.99
CA VAL A 67 -2.70 8.28 -4.68
C VAL A 67 -1.97 8.03 -3.36
N LEU A 68 -0.75 8.55 -3.20
CA LEU A 68 0.02 8.38 -1.95
C LEU A 68 -0.68 8.98 -0.74
N THR A 69 -1.36 10.12 -0.90
CA THR A 69 -2.11 10.75 0.19
C THR A 69 -3.30 9.89 0.61
N LYS A 70 -4.05 9.32 -0.34
CA LYS A 70 -5.17 8.41 -0.05
C LYS A 70 -4.70 7.10 0.56
N LEU A 71 -3.62 6.51 0.04
CA LEU A 71 -3.02 5.31 0.62
C LEU A 71 -2.52 5.56 2.06
N LEU A 72 -1.96 6.74 2.33
CA LEU A 72 -1.50 7.11 3.67
C LEU A 72 -2.68 7.11 4.64
N ALA A 73 -3.80 7.73 4.26
CA ALA A 73 -5.03 7.73 5.05
C ALA A 73 -5.59 6.32 5.34
N VAL A 74 -5.38 5.34 4.45
CA VAL A 74 -5.78 3.94 4.69
C VAL A 74 -4.87 3.26 5.72
N SER A 75 -3.59 3.64 5.74
CA SER A 75 -2.59 3.14 6.70
C SER A 75 -2.66 3.83 8.07
N ASP A 76 -3.40 4.93 8.16
CA ASP A 76 -3.52 5.73 9.38
C ASP A 76 -4.27 4.97 10.48
N GLY A 77 -3.83 5.21 11.72
CA GLY A 77 -4.44 4.75 12.96
C GLY A 77 -4.40 5.90 13.97
N SER A 78 -3.89 5.68 15.17
CA SER A 78 -3.46 6.81 16.02
C SER A 78 -2.04 7.24 15.63
N GLU A 79 -1.63 8.49 15.89
CA GLU A 79 -0.25 8.94 15.63
C GLU A 79 0.81 8.06 16.33
N ALA A 80 0.48 7.48 17.48
CA ALA A 80 1.36 6.57 18.24
C ALA A 80 1.31 5.11 17.74
N ALA A 81 0.26 4.73 17.02
CA ALA A 81 0.02 3.38 16.54
C ALA A 81 -0.76 3.44 15.21
N PRO A 82 -0.06 3.65 14.08
CA PRO A 82 -0.66 3.54 12.76
C PRO A 82 -1.19 2.12 12.54
N ARG A 83 -2.27 2.00 11.77
CA ARG A 83 -2.93 0.72 11.50
C ARG A 83 -2.05 -0.23 10.69
N LEU A 84 -1.31 0.31 9.72
CA LEU A 84 -0.36 -0.44 8.88
C LEU A 84 1.03 0.19 9.05
N PRO A 85 1.78 -0.11 10.13
CA PRO A 85 2.97 0.64 10.51
C PRO A 85 4.07 0.72 9.45
N VAL A 86 4.38 -0.40 8.78
CA VAL A 86 5.46 -0.47 7.79
C VAL A 86 5.07 0.33 6.55
N THR A 87 3.85 0.12 6.05
CA THR A 87 3.24 0.84 4.94
C THR A 87 3.18 2.33 5.21
N HIS A 88 2.69 2.74 6.39
CA HIS A 88 2.57 4.15 6.77
C HIS A 88 3.93 4.85 6.74
N SER A 89 4.95 4.25 7.36
CA SER A 89 6.32 4.78 7.34
C SER A 89 6.88 4.91 5.92
N LYS A 90 6.66 3.89 5.08
CA LYS A 90 7.10 3.92 3.67
C LYS A 90 6.37 5.00 2.86
N LEU A 91 5.05 5.12 2.99
CA LEU A 91 4.25 6.12 2.29
C LEU A 91 4.65 7.55 2.67
N ARG A 92 4.91 7.84 3.96
CA ARG A 92 5.45 9.13 4.40
C ARG A 92 6.77 9.47 3.70
N ARG A 93 7.69 8.51 3.62
CA ARG A 93 8.97 8.69 2.92
C ARG A 93 8.77 8.93 1.42
N MET A 94 7.90 8.14 0.78
CA MET A 94 7.61 8.28 -0.65
C MET A 94 6.99 9.64 -0.97
N LEU A 95 6.04 10.10 -0.16
CA LEU A 95 5.38 11.39 -0.32
C LEU A 95 6.35 12.56 -0.11
N GLY A 96 7.23 12.47 0.89
CA GLY A 96 8.30 13.44 1.10
C GLY A 96 9.26 13.53 -0.09
N ALA A 97 9.73 12.38 -0.59
CA ALA A 97 10.61 12.31 -1.76
C ALA A 97 9.93 12.84 -3.03
N LEU A 98 8.65 12.51 -3.25
CA LEU A 98 7.88 12.98 -4.40
C LEU A 98 7.71 14.50 -4.40
N ARG A 99 7.44 15.09 -3.23
CA ARG A 99 7.30 16.54 -3.09
C ARG A 99 8.63 17.28 -3.29
N ALA A 100 9.74 16.68 -2.88
CA ALA A 100 11.08 17.24 -3.10
C ALA A 100 11.52 17.14 -4.57
N ASN A 101 11.34 15.97 -5.19
CA ASN A 101 11.95 15.63 -6.48
C ASN A 101 11.00 15.72 -7.68
N GLN A 102 9.70 15.99 -7.46
CA GLN A 102 8.62 16.00 -8.47
C GLN A 102 8.38 14.68 -9.23
N PHE A 103 9.23 13.67 -9.02
CA PHE A 103 9.15 12.34 -9.62
C PHE A 103 9.74 11.30 -8.66
N VAL A 104 9.19 10.09 -8.67
CA VAL A 104 9.70 8.95 -7.92
C VAL A 104 9.63 7.65 -8.73
N SER A 105 10.70 6.86 -8.65
CA SER A 105 10.79 5.48 -9.10
C SER A 105 11.30 4.63 -7.94
N PHE A 106 10.56 3.59 -7.58
CA PHE A 106 10.84 2.65 -6.51
C PHE A 106 10.97 1.22 -7.07
N THR A 107 11.19 1.09 -8.38
CA THR A 107 11.42 -0.16 -9.12
C THR A 107 12.90 -0.49 -9.36
N GLU A 108 13.83 0.19 -8.68
CA GLU A 108 15.26 -0.18 -8.72
C GLU A 108 15.59 -1.33 -7.77
#